data_AF-A0A2V5MUK1-F1
#
_entry.id   AF-A0A2V5MUK1-F1
#
_cell.length_a   1.000
_cell.length_b   1.000
_cell.length_c   1.000
_cell.angle_alpha   90.00
_cell.angle_beta   90.00
_cell.angle_gamma   90.00
#
_symmetry.space_group_name_H-M   'P 1'
#
loop_
_entity.id
_entity.type
_entity.pdbx_description
1 polymer ?
#
loop_
_entity_poly.entity_id
_entity_poly.type
_entity_poly.pdbx_seq_one_letter_code
_entity_poly.pdbx_strand_id
1 'polypeptide(L)' 'MKTTEQTDPVVEFYMRDVDRSLLRENLKLTPAQRLEKLVRFSSFASTLKNAGRRVRTRAKR' A
#
# COMPACT_ATOMS: atom_id res chain seq x y z
N MET A 1 -11.83 12.86 -27.41
CA MET A 1 -12.43 11.55 -27.76
C MET A 1 -11.97 10.54 -26.71
N LYS A 2 -12.87 9.99 -25.89
CA LYS A 2 -12.52 8.85 -25.04
C LYS A 2 -12.59 7.62 -25.94
N THR A 3 -11.43 7.07 -26.30
CA THR A 3 -11.35 5.72 -26.84
C THR A 3 -11.96 4.79 -25.80
N THR A 4 -13.02 4.09 -26.19
CA THR A 4 -13.47 2.88 -25.53
C THR A 4 -12.33 1.87 -25.65
N GLU A 5 -11.36 1.94 -24.73
CA GLU A 5 -10.37 0.89 -24.58
C GLU A 5 -11.15 -0.34 -24.14
N GLN A 6 -11.38 -1.22 -25.11
CA GLN A 6 -11.80 -2.58 -24.87
C GLN A 6 -10.69 -3.19 -24.03
N THR A 7 -10.95 -3.31 -22.73
CA THR A 7 -10.02 -3.84 -21.75
C THR A 7 -9.61 -5.25 -22.20
N ASP A 8 -8.31 -5.49 -22.31
CA ASP A 8 -7.78 -6.79 -22.74
C ASP A 8 -8.33 -7.87 -21.78
N PRO A 9 -9.06 -8.89 -22.28
CA PRO A 9 -9.67 -9.91 -21.45
C PRO A 9 -8.65 -10.68 -20.61
N VAL A 10 -7.39 -10.78 -21.06
CA VAL A 10 -6.29 -11.35 -20.28
C VAL A 10 -5.97 -10.46 -19.08
N VAL A 11 -5.90 -9.15 -19.29
CA VAL A 11 -5.64 -8.18 -18.21
C VAL A 11 -6.80 -8.19 -17.21
N GLU A 12 -8.05 -8.20 -17.67
CA GLU A 12 -9.21 -8.28 -16.76
C GLU A 12 -9.21 -9.56 -15.93
N PHE A 13 -8.87 -10.70 -16.54
CA PHE A 13 -8.78 -11.97 -15.85
C PHE A 13 -7.78 -11.91 -14.68
N TYR A 14 -6.58 -11.39 -14.91
CA TYR A 14 -5.57 -11.26 -13.86
C TYR A 14 -5.85 -10.13 -12.86
N MET A 15 -6.54 -9.07 -13.27
CA MET A 15 -6.85 -7.93 -12.39
C MET A 15 -8.05 -8.19 -11.47
N ARG A 16 -8.79 -9.29 -11.65
CA ARG A 16 -9.96 -9.64 -10.84
C ARG A 16 -9.73 -9.53 -9.34
N ASP A 17 -8.61 -10.08 -8.88
CA ASP A 17 -8.29 -10.21 -7.45
C ASP A 17 -7.32 -9.12 -6.96
N VAL A 18 -7.00 -8.15 -7.82
CA VAL A 18 -6.11 -7.05 -7.47
C VAL A 18 -6.90 -5.92 -6.84
N ASP A 19 -6.74 -5.71 -5.53
CA ASP A 19 -7.29 -4.54 -4.85
C ASP A 19 -6.53 -3.26 -5.26
N ARG A 20 -7.18 -2.49 -6.12
CA ARG A 20 -6.69 -1.20 -6.63
C ARG A 20 -7.14 0.00 -5.81
N SER A 21 -7.86 -0.19 -4.70
CA SER A 21 -8.40 0.89 -3.87
C SER A 21 -7.27 1.76 -3.33
N LEU A 22 -6.23 1.15 -2.76
CA LEU A 22 -5.05 1.85 -2.24
C LEU A 22 -4.29 2.63 -3.32
N LEU A 23 -4.15 2.05 -4.52
CA LEU A 23 -3.49 2.71 -5.64
C LEU A 23 -4.27 3.95 -6.08
N ARG A 24 -5.59 3.84 -6.20
CA ARG A 24 -6.47 4.95 -6.57
C ARG A 24 -6.45 6.07 -5.55
N GLU A 25 -6.52 5.75 -4.26
CA GLU A 25 -6.42 6.76 -3.20
C GLU A 25 -5.07 7.48 -3.23
N ASN A 26 -3.97 6.77 -3.49
CA ASN A 26 -2.66 7.40 -3.60
C ASN A 26 -2.50 8.28 -4.84
N LEU A 27 -3.15 7.93 -5.96
CA LEU A 27 -3.11 8.74 -7.19
C LEU A 27 -3.88 10.07 -7.07
N LYS A 28 -4.81 10.17 -6.11
CA LYS A 28 -5.48 11.45 -5.78
C LYS A 28 -4.57 12.44 -5.05
N LEU A 29 -3.47 11.97 -4.47
CA LEU A 29 -2.57 12.78 -3.66
C LEU A 29 -1.50 13.46 -4.52
N THR A 30 -1.09 14.66 -4.13
CA THR A 30 0.09 15.31 -4.71
C THR A 30 1.37 14.53 -4.39
N PRO A 31 2.47 14.72 -5.15
CA PRO A 31 3.75 14.09 -4.82
C PRO A 31 4.22 14.36 -3.38
N ALA A 32 4.05 15.59 -2.88
CA ALA A 32 4.41 15.95 -1.50
C ALA A 32 3.56 15.19 -0.47
N GLN A 33 2.24 15.11 -0.69
CA GLN A 33 1.34 14.35 0.19
C GLN A 33 1.66 12.85 0.18
N ARG A 34 2.05 12.29 -0.96
CA ARG A 34 2.52 10.89 -1.04
C ARG A 34 3.79 10.67 -0.23
N LEU A 35 4.74 11.58 -0.30
CA LEU A 35 5.98 11.51 0.48
C LEU A 35 5.69 11.59 1.99
N GLU A 36 4.83 12.52 2.40
CA GLU A 36 4.42 12.64 3.80
C GLU A 36 3.74 11.36 4.31
N LYS A 37 2.81 10.80 3.52
CA LYS A 37 2.15 9.53 3.83
C LYS A 37 3.16 8.39 3.98
N LEU A 38 4.18 8.32 3.13
CA LEU A 38 5.25 7.32 3.20
C LEU A 38 6.06 7.46 4.49
N VAL A 39 6.47 8.68 4.86
CA VAL A 39 7.23 8.93 6.10
C VAL A 39 6.43 8.48 7.32
N ARG A 40 5.15 8.86 7.40
CA ARG A 40 4.25 8.44 8.50
C ARG A 40 4.15 6.91 8.58
N PHE A 41 3.97 6.24 7.45
CA PHE A 41 3.91 4.78 7.40
C PHE A 41 5.20 4.11 7.85
N SER A 42 6.36 4.61 7.43
CA SER A 42 7.67 4.09 7.83
C SER A 42 7.89 4.16 9.36
N SER A 43 7.53 5.29 9.97
CA SER A 43 7.59 5.47 11.42
C SER A 43 6.68 4.50 12.17
N PHE A 44 5.46 4.30 11.67
CA PHE A 44 4.51 3.33 12.23
C PHE A 44 5.04 1.89 12.14
N ALA A 45 5.53 1.48 10.97
CA ALA A 45 6.09 0.14 10.76
C ALA A 45 7.29 -0.12 11.67
N SER A 46 8.17 0.87 11.84
CA SER A 46 9.31 0.80 12.75
C SER A 46 8.86 0.61 14.21
N THR A 47 7.80 1.32 14.63
CA THR A 47 7.22 1.21 15.96
C THR A 47 6.68 -0.21 16.22
N LEU A 48 5.89 -0.75 15.29
CA LEU A 48 5.37 -2.12 15.39
C LEU A 48 6.49 -3.17 15.44
N LYS A 49 7.50 -3.02 14.57
CA LYS A 49 8.66 -3.93 14.53
C LYS A 49 9.38 -3.97 15.88
N ASN A 50 9.60 -2.81 16.49
CA ASN A 50 10.25 -2.70 17.79
C ASN A 50 9.37 -3.27 18.92
N ALA A 51 8.06 -3.04 18.88
CA ALA A 51 7.13 -3.66 19.82
C ALA A 51 7.16 -5.19 19.74
N GLY A 52 7.10 -5.76 18.53
CA GLY A 52 7.20 -7.20 18.32
C GLY A 52 8.54 -7.78 18.78
N ARG A 53 9.65 -7.06 18.60
CA ARG A 53 10.95 -7.45 19.16
C ARG A 53 10.92 -7.54 20.67
N ARG A 54 10.38 -6.52 21.36
CA ARG A 54 10.27 -6.50 22.84
C ARG A 54 9.44 -7.67 23.37
N VAL A 55 8.34 -8.01 22.71
CA VAL A 55 7.51 -9.17 23.09
C VAL A 55 8.32 -10.47 22.97
N ARG A 56 9.02 -10.68 21.85
CA ARG A 56 9.86 -11.88 21.66
C ARG A 56 11.02 -11.98 22.64
N THR A 57 11.70 -10.87 22.95
CA THR A 57 12.80 -10.88 23.92
C THR A 57 12.31 -11.15 25.34
N ARG A 58 11.11 -10.68 25.71
CA ARG A 58 10.48 -11.01 26.99
C ARG A 58 10.07 -12.48 27.08
N ALA A 59 9.53 -13.05 26.00
CA ALA A 59 9.15 -14.46 25.98
C ALA A 59 10.33 -15.45 26.00
N LYS A 60 11.55 -14.97 25.71
CA LYS A 60 12.79 -15.78 25.72
C LYS A 60 13.55 -15.70 27.06
N ARG A 61 13.13 -14.82 27.97
CA ARG A 61 13.66 -14.71 29.34
C ARG A 61 12.71 -15.43 30.29
#